data_AF-A0A914S6N8-F1
#
_entry.id   AF-A0A914S6N8-F1
#
_cell.length_a   1.000
_cell.length_b   1.000
_cell.length_c   1.000
_cell.angle_alpha   90.00
_cell.angle_beta   90.00
_cell.angle_gamma   90.00
#
_symmetry.space_group_name_H-M   'P 1'
#
loop_
_entity.id
_entity.type
_entity.pdbx_description
1 polymer ?
#
loop_
_entity_poly.entity_id
_entity_poly.type
_entity_poly.pdbx_seq_one_letter_code
_entity_poly.pdbx_strand_id
1 'polypeptide(L)' 'MDLATLKKQLDAGKVTDMIEFKRRLLLMFANAVMFNSTGHDVNNYAKEMAADALSSLKVIPL' A
#
# COMPACT_ATOMS: atom_id res chain seq x y z
N MET A 1 0.70 -8.74 -3.67
CA MET A 1 0.86 -8.04 -2.38
C MET A 1 -0.51 -7.53 -2.00
N ASP A 2 -0.92 -7.71 -0.75
CA ASP A 2 -2.22 -7.32 -0.20
C ASP A 2 -2.04 -7.01 1.30
N LEU A 3 -3.03 -6.38 1.94
CA LEU A 3 -2.93 -5.97 3.34
C LEU A 3 -2.79 -7.15 4.31
N ALA A 4 -3.43 -8.28 4.04
CA ALA A 4 -3.34 -9.46 4.92
C ALA A 4 -1.92 -10.06 4.86
N THR A 5 -1.33 -10.12 3.67
CA THR A 5 0.06 -10.53 3.47
C THR A 5 1.03 -9.55 4.13
N LEU A 6 0.84 -8.24 3.96
CA LEU A 6 1.69 -7.21 4.59
C LEU A 6 1.61 -7.29 6.12
N LYS A 7 0.41 -7.46 6.69
CA LYS A 7 0.22 -7.66 8.12
C LYS A 7 0.96 -8.89 8.63
N LYS A 8 0.82 -10.05 7.97
CA LYS A 8 1.55 -11.27 8.36
C LYS A 8 3.07 -11.07 8.34
N GLN A 9 3.59 -10.27 7.41
CA GLN A 9 5.02 -9.98 7.32
C GLN A 9 5.51 -9.03 8.41
N LEU A 10 4.68 -8.06 8.80
CA LEU A 10 4.95 -7.21 9.98
C LEU A 10 4.96 -8.04 11.27
N ASP A 11 3.93 -8.85 11.49
CA ASP A 11 3.80 -9.70 12.68
C ASP A 11 4.98 -10.70 12.79
N ALA A 12 5.52 -11.14 11.65
CA ALA A 12 6.68 -12.03 11.58
C ALA A 12 8.04 -11.31 11.64
N GLY A 13 8.07 -9.99 11.83
CA GLY A 13 9.31 -9.19 11.86
C GLY A 13 10.07 -9.13 10.53
N LYS A 14 9.42 -9.46 9.40
CA LYS A 14 10.04 -9.43 8.05
C LYS A 14 10.05 -8.04 7.42
N VAL A 15 9.23 -7.13 7.93
CA VAL A 15 9.22 -5.72 7.56
C VAL A 15 9.67 -4.96 8.80
N THR A 16 10.92 -4.49 8.78
CA THR A 16 11.61 -3.97 9.97
C THR A 16 11.73 -2.46 9.99
N ASP A 17 11.42 -1.78 8.88
CA ASP A 17 11.50 -0.33 8.78
C ASP A 17 10.36 0.26 7.94
N MET A 18 10.18 1.56 8.08
CA MET A 18 9.11 2.32 7.42
C MET A 18 9.29 2.45 5.91
N ILE A 19 10.52 2.30 5.39
CA ILE A 19 10.80 2.37 3.95
C ILE A 19 10.29 1.09 3.29
N GLU A 20 10.62 -0.07 3.84
CA GLU A 20 10.15 -1.36 3.34
C GLU A 20 8.63 -1.51 3.49
N PHE A 21 8.07 -1.02 4.59
CA PHE A 21 6.60 -0.94 4.76
C PHE A 21 5.96 -0.12 3.63
N LYS A 22 6.45 1.12 3.41
CA LYS A 22 5.96 2.01 2.33
C LYS A 22 6.07 1.35 0.97
N ARG A 23 7.20 0.71 0.66
CA ARG A 23 7.43 0.05 -0.62
C ARG A 23 6.41 -1.07 -0.88
N ARG A 24 6.14 -1.92 0.11
CA ARG A 24 5.17 -3.03 -0.02
C ARG A 24 3.75 -2.52 -0.16
N LEU A 25 3.39 -1.49 0.61
CA LEU A 25 2.08 -0.86 0.54
C LEU A 25 1.84 -0.23 -0.85
N LEU A 26 2.82 0.52 -1.37
CA LEU A 26 2.73 1.10 -2.70
C LEU A 26 2.71 0.04 -3.81
N LEU A 27 3.44 -1.08 -3.65
CA LEU A 27 3.39 -2.19 -4.60
C LEU A 27 1.99 -2.83 -4.69
N MET A 28 1.26 -2.92 -3.57
CA MET A 28 -0.14 -3.40 -3.58
C MET A 28 -1.01 -2.49 -4.46
N PHE A 29 -0.96 -1.18 -4.25
CA PHE A 29 -1.73 -0.22 -5.04
C PHE A 29 -1.29 -0.18 -6.51
N ALA A 30 0.02 -0.19 -6.77
CA ALA A 30 0.56 -0.19 -8.12
C ALA A 30 0.10 -1.41 -8.94
N ASN A 31 0.07 -2.60 -8.32
CA ASN A 31 -0.47 -3.79 -8.98
C ASN A 31 -1.97 -3.59 -9.29
N ALA A 32 -2.77 -3.12 -8.34
CA ALA A 32 -4.20 -2.88 -8.58
C ALA A 32 -4.44 -1.87 -9.73
N VAL A 33 -3.66 -0.79 -9.80
CA VAL A 33 -3.76 0.20 -10.88
C VAL A 33 -3.27 -0.37 -12.23
N MET A 34 -2.21 -1.16 -12.24
CA MET A 34 -1.64 -1.72 -13.47
C MET A 34 -2.52 -2.80 -14.10
N PHE A 35 -3.15 -3.67 -13.29
CA PHE A 35 -3.97 -4.77 -13.79
C PHE A 35 -5.40 -4.37 -14.15
N ASN A 36 -5.96 -3.33 -13.51
CA ASN A 36 -7.34 -2.91 -13.75
C ASN A 36 -7.39 -1.70 -14.67
N SER A 37 -8.22 -1.73 -15.71
CA SER A 37 -8.37 -0.65 -16.68
C SER A 37 -8.81 0.67 -16.04
N THR A 38 -8.43 1.78 -16.66
CA THR A 38 -8.92 3.12 -16.30
C THR A 38 -10.42 3.18 -16.52
N GLY A 39 -11.19 3.36 -15.44
CA GLY A 39 -12.66 3.32 -15.44
C GLY A 39 -13.26 2.15 -14.65
N HIS A 40 -12.44 1.15 -14.28
CA HIS A 40 -12.87 0.13 -13.32
C HIS A 40 -12.78 0.66 -11.89
N ASP A 41 -13.79 0.41 -11.06
CA ASP A 41 -13.86 0.92 -9.68
C ASP A 41 -12.61 0.59 -8.86
N VAL A 42 -12.09 -0.63 -9.00
CA VAL A 42 -10.84 -1.05 -8.34
C VAL A 42 -9.64 -0.17 -8.70
N ASN A 43 -9.54 0.31 -9.94
CA ASN A 43 -8.47 1.22 -10.36
C ASN A 43 -8.61 2.57 -9.62
N ASN A 44 -9.83 3.08 -9.52
CA ASN A 44 -10.13 4.35 -8.85
C ASN A 44 -9.89 4.25 -7.34
N TYR A 45 -10.45 3.23 -6.69
CA TYR A 45 -10.26 2.99 -5.26
C TYR A 45 -8.78 2.79 -4.90
N ALA A 46 -8.01 2.08 -5.73
CA ALA A 46 -6.58 1.90 -5.48
C ALA A 46 -5.80 3.23 -5.47
N LYS A 47 -6.18 4.19 -6.32
CA LYS A 47 -5.56 5.53 -6.35
C LYS A 47 -5.95 6.37 -5.14
N GLU A 48 -7.24 6.36 -4.79
CA GLU A 48 -7.76 7.09 -3.62
C GLU A 48 -7.14 6.58 -2.32
N MET A 49 -7.17 5.26 -2.10
CA MET A 49 -6.56 4.64 -0.93
C MET A 49 -5.05 4.87 -0.86
N ALA A 50 -4.35 4.90 -1.99
CA ALA A 50 -2.92 5.22 -2.01
C ALA A 50 -2.64 6.65 -1.55
N ALA A 51 -3.45 7.62 -1.97
CA ALA A 51 -3.32 9.01 -1.56
C ALA A 51 -3.56 9.17 -0.06
N ASP A 52 -4.63 8.58 0.46
CA ASP A 52 -5.00 8.63 1.89
C ASP A 52 -3.93 7.97 2.77
N ALA A 53 -3.42 6.81 2.34
CA ALA A 53 -2.36 6.11 3.06
C ALA A 53 -1.06 6.93 3.10
N LEU A 54 -0.65 7.53 1.97
CA LEU A 54 0.54 8.38 1.92
C LEU A 54 0.40 9.65 2.76
N SER A 55 -0.80 10.24 2.80
CA SER A 55 -1.11 11.36 3.68
C SER A 55 -0.91 10.98 5.14
N SER A 56 -1.52 9.87 5.56
CA SER A 56 -1.44 9.35 6.94
C SER A 56 0.00 9.05 7.35
N LEU A 57 0.82 8.53 6.43
CA LEU A 57 2.22 8.21 6.68
C LEU A 57 3.15 9.42 6.78
N LYS A 58 2.74 10.61 6.31
CA LYS A 58 3.50 11.86 6.49
C LYS A 58 3.33 12.44 7.89
N VAL A 59 2.28 12.04 8.61
CA VAL A 59 1.96 12.57 9.95
C VAL A 59 2.70 11.82 11.07
N ILE A 60 3.42 10.74 10.74
CA ILE A 60 4.19 9.95 11.72
C ILE A 60 5.58 10.58 11.87
N PRO A 61 5.95 11.10 13.07
CA PRO A 61 7.32 11.54 13.32
C PRO A 61 8.28 10.35 13.24
N LEU A 62 9.40 10.53 12.52
CA LEU A 62 10.47 9.53 12.37
C LEU A 62 11.22 9.30 13.67
#